data_AF-A0A6J4F6G6-F1
#
_entry.id   AF-A0A6J4F6G6-F1
#
_cell.length_a   1.000
_cell.length_b   1.000
_cell.length_c   1.000
_cell.angle_alpha   90.00
_cell.angle_beta   90.00
_cell.angle_gamma   90.00
#
_symmetry.space_group_name_H-M   'P 1'
#
loop_
_entity.id
_entity.type
_entity.pdbx_description
1 polymer ?
#
loop_
_entity_poly.entity_id
_entity_poly.type
_entity_poly.pdbx_seq_one_letter_code
_entity_poly.pdbx_strand_id
1 'polypeptide(L)'
;MRVVDTARREINAKTDIAFDYEEIKTGRKVTALRFRITKNTKAATPDAMGGDPRLGRLVARLKSHGMTEEAARTIVQAHDPELVEWAATDLARRIKGKEKIDNPAGWLRSAIEGDWRPQPTLFAQDQAQARQSELEAEHERQELEAKTANRRKADSAHEKAAIMAFIDGQPEEERQALEQGFREHLAARAIPAFVAKRFEGGLSWCSDPIIRAEALAYLGAIRPDFPTVTAPDISNRGEALQGMDGG
;
A
#
# COMPACT_ATOMS: atom_id res chain seq x y z
N MET A 1 -44.40 -9.35 5.08
CA MET A 1 -43.10 -8.75 4.75
C MET A 1 -43.25 -7.88 3.49
N ARG A 2 -43.75 -6.64 3.62
CA ARG A 2 -43.98 -5.75 2.46
C ARG A 2 -42.84 -4.75 2.26
N VAL A 3 -42.13 -4.40 3.32
CA VAL A 3 -41.13 -3.32 3.32
C VAL A 3 -39.85 -3.73 2.58
N VAL A 4 -39.29 -4.91 2.89
CA VAL A 4 -38.07 -5.42 2.24
C VAL A 4 -38.30 -5.66 0.74
N ASP A 5 -39.47 -6.17 0.36
CA ASP A 5 -39.81 -6.34 -1.06
C ASP A 5 -40.02 -5.01 -1.79
N THR A 6 -40.57 -4.00 -1.12
CA THR A 6 -40.71 -2.65 -1.69
C THR A 6 -39.34 -2.02 -1.89
N ALA A 7 -38.47 -2.08 -0.88
CA ALA A 7 -37.10 -1.58 -0.95
C ALA A 7 -36.28 -2.30 -2.04
N ARG A 8 -36.42 -3.63 -2.15
CA ARG A 8 -35.80 -4.42 -3.21
C ARG A 8 -36.20 -3.92 -4.60
N ARG A 9 -37.51 -3.72 -4.84
CA ARG A 9 -38.00 -3.23 -6.14
C ARG A 9 -37.49 -1.83 -6.45
N GLU A 10 -37.46 -0.95 -5.46
CA GLU A 10 -37.04 0.44 -5.64
C GLU A 10 -35.54 0.56 -5.91
N ILE A 11 -34.71 -0.11 -5.10
CA ILE A 11 -33.24 -0.11 -5.24
C ILE A 11 -32.84 -0.76 -6.56
N ASN A 12 -33.38 -1.94 -6.89
CA ASN A 12 -33.10 -2.60 -8.17
C ASN A 12 -33.59 -1.80 -9.40
N ALA A 13 -34.48 -0.82 -9.23
CA ALA A 13 -34.97 0.01 -10.32
C ALA A 13 -34.21 1.34 -10.45
N LYS A 14 -33.70 1.92 -9.35
CA LYS A 14 -33.26 3.32 -9.31
C LYS A 14 -31.79 3.53 -8.96
N THR A 15 -31.09 2.49 -8.49
CA THR A 15 -29.71 2.61 -8.03
C THR A 15 -28.77 1.68 -8.77
N ASP A 16 -27.50 2.04 -8.82
CA ASP A 16 -26.38 1.27 -9.38
C ASP A 16 -26.09 -0.04 -8.65
N ILE A 17 -26.80 -0.33 -7.57
CA ILE A 17 -26.80 -1.60 -6.85
C ILE A 17 -28.13 -2.33 -7.02
N ALA A 18 -28.05 -3.66 -7.07
CA ALA A 18 -29.19 -4.56 -7.00
C ALA A 18 -28.96 -5.50 -5.83
N PHE A 19 -30.04 -5.92 -5.17
CA PHE A 19 -29.94 -6.96 -4.17
C PHE A 19 -31.11 -7.92 -4.22
N ASP A 20 -30.83 -9.15 -3.82
CA ASP A 20 -31.80 -10.17 -3.45
C ASP A 20 -31.58 -10.60 -2.01
N TYR A 21 -32.55 -11.30 -1.44
CA TYR A 21 -32.43 -11.82 -0.08
C TYR A 21 -33.11 -13.18 0.09
N GLU A 22 -32.62 -13.93 1.06
CA GLU A 22 -33.19 -15.21 1.49
C GLU A 22 -33.52 -15.17 2.99
N GLU A 23 -34.70 -15.69 3.34
CA GLU A 23 -35.12 -15.85 4.73
C GLU A 23 -34.51 -17.10 5.34
N ILE A 24 -33.69 -16.93 6.37
CA ILE A 24 -33.22 -18.04 7.19
C ILE A 24 -34.22 -18.24 8.32
N LYS A 25 -34.83 -19.43 8.37
CA LYS A 25 -35.84 -19.81 9.38
C LYS A 25 -35.25 -20.78 10.39
N THR A 26 -35.60 -20.59 11.65
CA THR A 26 -35.38 -21.57 12.71
C THR A 26 -36.75 -21.97 13.25
N GLY A 27 -37.21 -23.17 12.87
CA GLY A 27 -38.59 -23.61 13.13
C GLY A 27 -39.60 -22.78 12.32
N ARG A 28 -40.62 -22.21 12.97
CA ARG A 28 -41.69 -21.41 12.33
C ARG A 28 -41.40 -19.92 12.23
N LYS A 29 -40.25 -19.45 12.75
CA LYS A 29 -39.89 -18.03 12.79
C LYS A 29 -38.70 -17.76 11.85
N VAL A 30 -38.73 -16.63 11.15
CA VAL A 30 -37.57 -16.09 10.44
C VAL A 30 -36.62 -15.50 11.48
N THR A 31 -35.37 -15.95 11.48
CA THR A 31 -34.34 -15.54 12.44
C THR A 31 -33.27 -14.65 11.82
N ALA A 32 -33.03 -14.77 10.51
CA ALA A 32 -32.10 -13.89 9.81
C ALA A 32 -32.50 -13.71 8.34
N LEU A 33 -31.94 -12.67 7.71
CA LEU A 33 -32.01 -12.42 6.27
C LEU A 33 -30.60 -12.45 5.72
N ARG A 34 -30.37 -13.22 4.67
CA ARG A 34 -29.12 -13.23 3.92
C ARG A 34 -29.29 -12.39 2.67
N PHE A 35 -28.58 -11.27 2.58
CA PHE A 35 -28.59 -10.39 1.40
C PHE A 35 -27.49 -10.79 0.41
N ARG A 36 -27.82 -10.78 -0.88
CA ARG A 36 -26.87 -10.90 -1.98
C ARG A 36 -26.91 -9.60 -2.78
N ILE A 37 -25.85 -8.82 -2.70
CA ILE A 37 -25.74 -7.51 -3.37
C ILE A 37 -24.88 -7.67 -4.62
N THR A 38 -25.33 -7.11 -5.74
CA THR A 38 -24.64 -7.11 -7.02
C THR A 38 -24.70 -5.71 -7.64
N LYS A 39 -23.81 -5.43 -8.60
CA LYS A 39 -23.87 -4.19 -9.38
C LYS A 39 -25.07 -4.26 -10.34
N ASN A 40 -25.90 -3.21 -10.34
CA ASN A 40 -27.06 -3.09 -11.20
C ASN A 40 -26.71 -2.31 -12.46
N THR A 41 -26.50 -3.02 -13.56
CA THR A 41 -26.18 -2.42 -14.87
C THR A 41 -27.38 -1.75 -15.53
N LYS A 42 -28.60 -1.89 -14.99
CA LYS A 42 -29.85 -1.42 -15.62
C LYS A 42 -30.35 -0.06 -15.12
N ALA A 43 -29.82 0.43 -13.99
CA ALA A 43 -30.30 1.67 -13.35
C ALA A 43 -29.34 2.86 -13.55
N ALA A 44 -28.58 2.86 -14.64
CA ALA A 44 -28.07 4.11 -15.19
C ALA A 44 -29.29 4.91 -15.68
N THR A 45 -29.70 5.91 -14.91
CA THR A 45 -30.77 6.82 -15.30
C THR A 45 -30.41 7.51 -16.62
N PRO A 46 -31.37 7.74 -17.54
CA PRO A 46 -31.10 8.27 -18.88
C PRO A 46 -30.58 9.73 -18.95
N ASP A 47 -30.31 10.39 -17.81
CA ASP A 47 -30.00 11.83 -17.76
C ASP A 47 -28.53 12.16 -17.42
N ALA A 48 -27.63 11.18 -17.47
CA ALA A 48 -26.19 11.39 -17.26
C ALA A 48 -25.43 11.77 -18.56
N MET A 49 -26.12 12.17 -19.62
CA MET A 49 -25.47 12.47 -20.90
C MET A 49 -24.87 13.89 -21.00
N GLY A 50 -24.93 14.70 -19.93
CA GLY A 50 -24.47 16.09 -19.95
C GLY A 50 -22.99 16.34 -19.63
N GLY A 51 -22.20 15.34 -19.20
CA GLY A 51 -20.92 15.63 -18.51
C GLY A 51 -19.65 14.97 -19.02
N ASP A 52 -19.68 13.78 -19.60
CA ASP A 52 -18.46 13.05 -19.97
C ASP A 52 -18.20 13.11 -21.49
N PRO A 53 -17.19 13.88 -21.96
CA PRO A 53 -16.81 13.95 -23.37
C PRO A 53 -16.45 12.59 -23.97
N ARG A 54 -16.08 11.59 -23.15
CA ARG A 54 -15.74 10.24 -23.62
C ARG A 54 -16.96 9.50 -24.17
N LEU A 55 -18.12 9.64 -23.55
CA LEU A 55 -19.35 8.96 -23.99
C LEU A 55 -19.78 9.46 -25.38
N GLY A 56 -19.67 10.77 -25.63
CA GLY A 56 -19.95 11.35 -26.95
C GLY A 56 -19.02 10.81 -28.04
N ARG A 57 -17.73 10.61 -27.72
CA ARG A 57 -16.76 9.98 -28.63
C ARG A 57 -17.11 8.53 -28.92
N LEU A 58 -17.51 7.76 -27.90
CA LEU A 58 -17.93 6.38 -28.07
C LEU A 58 -19.17 6.27 -28.97
N VAL A 59 -20.17 7.12 -28.76
CA VAL A 59 -21.37 7.17 -29.62
C VAL A 59 -20.98 7.47 -31.07
N ALA A 60 -20.15 8.48 -31.31
CA ALA A 60 -19.67 8.81 -32.65
C ALA A 60 -18.90 7.64 -33.30
N ARG A 61 -18.12 6.91 -32.51
CA ARG A 61 -17.36 5.75 -32.96
C ARG A 61 -18.27 4.58 -33.33
N LEU A 62 -19.24 4.23 -32.50
CA LEU A 62 -20.23 3.18 -32.82
C LEU A 62 -21.03 3.52 -34.09
N LYS A 63 -21.38 4.79 -34.28
CA LYS A 63 -22.05 5.26 -35.51
C LYS A 63 -21.19 5.10 -36.75
N SER A 64 -19.89 5.33 -36.66
CA SER A 64 -18.97 5.12 -37.79
C SER A 64 -18.94 3.66 -38.27
N HIS A 65 -19.36 2.72 -37.42
CA HIS A 65 -19.52 1.29 -37.73
C HIS A 65 -20.97 0.90 -38.10
N GLY A 66 -21.84 1.87 -38.39
CA GLY A 66 -23.19 1.64 -38.91
C GLY A 66 -24.30 1.51 -37.85
N MET A 67 -24.03 1.84 -36.58
CA MET A 67 -25.10 1.94 -35.57
C MET A 67 -25.88 3.25 -35.71
N THR A 68 -27.18 3.20 -35.41
CA THR A 68 -28.00 4.42 -35.28
C THR A 68 -27.58 5.20 -34.03
N GLU A 69 -27.78 6.52 -34.03
CA GLU A 69 -27.48 7.39 -32.88
C GLU A 69 -28.16 6.87 -31.61
N GLU A 70 -29.46 6.58 -31.68
CA GLU A 70 -30.23 6.08 -30.53
C GLU A 70 -29.68 4.75 -30.01
N ALA A 71 -29.39 3.78 -30.89
CA ALA A 71 -28.84 2.50 -30.47
C ALA A 71 -27.44 2.64 -29.86
N ALA A 72 -26.60 3.50 -30.43
CA ALA A 72 -25.27 3.78 -29.91
C ALA A 72 -25.33 4.43 -28.53
N ARG A 73 -26.25 5.39 -28.32
CA ARG A 73 -26.48 6.02 -27.02
C ARG A 73 -26.93 5.02 -25.98
N THR A 74 -27.92 4.18 -26.32
CA THR A 74 -28.41 3.12 -25.43
C THR A 74 -27.29 2.17 -25.02
N ILE A 75 -26.45 1.73 -25.96
CA ILE A 75 -25.32 0.84 -25.64
C ILE A 75 -24.31 1.52 -24.71
N VAL A 76 -23.91 2.76 -25.02
CA VAL A 76 -22.91 3.49 -24.23
C VAL A 76 -23.42 3.80 -22.82
N GLN A 77 -24.72 3.98 -22.64
CA GLN A 77 -25.34 4.21 -21.33
C GLN A 77 -25.54 2.91 -20.53
N ALA A 78 -25.83 1.80 -21.20
CA ALA A 78 -26.16 0.53 -20.54
C ALA A 78 -24.94 -0.34 -20.20
N HIS A 79 -23.79 -0.07 -20.82
CA HIS A 79 -22.58 -0.89 -20.68
C HIS A 79 -21.38 -0.10 -20.18
N ASP A 80 -20.41 -0.83 -19.64
CA ASP A 80 -19.14 -0.29 -19.19
C ASP A 80 -18.39 0.43 -20.34
N PRO A 81 -17.94 1.69 -20.17
CA PRO A 81 -17.29 2.44 -21.25
C PRO A 81 -16.03 1.76 -21.79
N GLU A 82 -15.27 1.04 -20.96
CA GLU A 82 -14.08 0.32 -21.40
C GLU A 82 -14.42 -0.91 -22.24
N LEU A 83 -15.52 -1.60 -21.91
CA LEU A 83 -16.07 -2.68 -22.74
C LEU A 83 -16.43 -2.18 -24.15
N VAL A 84 -17.15 -1.06 -24.23
CA VAL A 84 -17.58 -0.47 -25.50
C VAL A 84 -16.38 -0.03 -26.34
N GLU A 85 -15.40 0.62 -25.70
CA GLU A 85 -14.14 1.03 -26.33
C GLU A 85 -13.33 -0.16 -26.83
N TRP A 86 -13.25 -1.23 -26.04
CA TRP A 86 -12.58 -2.48 -26.44
C TRP A 86 -13.26 -3.09 -27.65
N ALA A 87 -14.59 -3.23 -27.66
CA ALA A 87 -15.33 -3.85 -28.75
C ALA A 87 -15.18 -3.06 -30.06
N ALA A 88 -15.26 -1.73 -30.00
CA ALA A 88 -15.02 -0.87 -31.17
C ALA A 88 -13.58 -0.98 -31.69
N THR A 89 -12.60 -1.14 -30.81
CA THR A 89 -11.19 -1.33 -31.18
C THR A 89 -10.95 -2.72 -31.79
N ASP A 90 -11.55 -3.75 -31.23
CA ASP A 90 -11.47 -5.12 -31.73
C ASP A 90 -12.05 -5.23 -33.15
N LEU A 91 -13.26 -4.69 -33.34
CA LEU A 91 -13.90 -4.64 -34.66
C LEU A 91 -13.01 -3.93 -35.70
N ALA A 92 -12.47 -2.76 -35.37
CA ALA A 92 -11.62 -2.01 -36.29
C ALA A 92 -10.36 -2.80 -36.67
N ARG A 93 -9.78 -3.55 -35.72
CA ARG A 93 -8.62 -4.43 -35.97
C ARG A 93 -8.97 -5.57 -36.91
N ARG A 94 -10.12 -6.22 -36.71
CA ARG A 94 -10.61 -7.33 -37.55
C ARG A 94 -10.89 -6.88 -38.98
N ILE A 95 -11.57 -5.75 -39.15
CA ILE A 95 -11.82 -5.15 -40.47
C ILE A 95 -10.49 -4.81 -41.17
N LYS A 96 -9.53 -4.20 -40.46
CA LYS A 96 -8.19 -3.93 -41.00
C LYS A 96 -7.43 -5.21 -41.39
N GLY A 97 -7.64 -6.29 -40.64
CA GLY A 97 -7.14 -7.63 -40.92
C GLY A 97 -7.82 -8.34 -42.10
N LYS A 98 -8.75 -7.68 -42.79
CA LYS A 98 -9.57 -8.22 -43.89
C LYS A 98 -10.49 -9.38 -43.46
N GLU A 99 -10.86 -9.45 -42.19
CA GLU A 99 -11.88 -10.37 -41.73
C GLU A 99 -13.24 -9.96 -42.32
N LYS A 100 -13.97 -10.93 -42.88
CA LYS A 100 -15.27 -10.66 -43.51
C LYS A 100 -16.35 -10.56 -42.42
N ILE A 101 -16.70 -9.33 -42.04
CA ILE A 101 -17.78 -9.03 -41.09
C ILE A 101 -18.93 -8.41 -41.88
N ASP A 102 -19.96 -9.19 -42.15
CA ASP A 102 -21.09 -8.77 -42.98
C ASP A 102 -21.97 -7.69 -42.30
N ASN A 103 -22.05 -7.71 -40.96
CA ASN A 103 -22.80 -6.72 -40.18
C ASN A 103 -21.98 -6.21 -38.97
N PRO A 104 -21.19 -5.12 -39.14
CA PRO A 104 -20.36 -4.57 -38.08
C PRO A 104 -21.15 -4.07 -36.86
N ALA A 105 -22.32 -3.47 -37.09
CA ALA A 105 -23.19 -2.98 -36.02
C ALA A 105 -23.81 -4.13 -35.19
N GLY A 106 -24.23 -5.21 -35.87
CA GLY A 106 -24.72 -6.43 -35.21
C GLY A 106 -23.61 -7.12 -34.41
N TRP A 107 -22.41 -7.18 -34.98
CA TRP A 107 -21.24 -7.73 -34.29
C TRP A 107 -20.91 -6.96 -33.01
N LEU A 108 -20.89 -5.62 -33.07
CA LEU A 108 -20.61 -4.78 -31.90
C LEU A 108 -21.62 -5.04 -30.78
N ARG A 109 -22.91 -5.11 -31.12
CA ARG A 109 -23.95 -5.42 -30.15
C ARG A 109 -23.68 -6.76 -29.47
N SER A 110 -23.44 -7.83 -30.23
CA SER A 110 -23.18 -9.15 -29.67
C SER A 110 -21.89 -9.22 -28.84
N ALA A 111 -20.83 -8.54 -29.26
CA ALA A 111 -19.56 -8.49 -28.54
C ALA A 111 -19.68 -7.76 -27.20
N ILE A 112 -20.50 -6.70 -27.15
CA ILE A 112 -20.75 -5.92 -25.93
C ILE A 112 -21.72 -6.65 -25.00
N GLU A 113 -22.81 -7.23 -25.53
CA GLU A 113 -23.77 -8.01 -24.74
C GLU A 113 -23.14 -9.27 -24.14
N GLY A 114 -22.24 -9.93 -24.88
CA GLY A 114 -21.56 -11.15 -24.45
C GLY A 114 -20.23 -10.94 -23.71
N ASP A 115 -19.79 -9.69 -23.51
CA ASP A 115 -18.47 -9.33 -22.97
C ASP A 115 -17.34 -10.21 -23.53
N TRP A 116 -17.09 -10.12 -24.83
CA TRP A 116 -16.07 -10.94 -25.50
C TRP A 116 -14.64 -10.52 -25.20
N ARG A 117 -14.42 -9.64 -24.22
CA ARG A 117 -13.07 -9.30 -23.77
C ARG A 117 -12.35 -10.57 -23.33
N PRO A 118 -11.06 -10.71 -23.65
CA PRO A 118 -10.24 -11.76 -23.05
C PRO A 118 -10.27 -11.58 -21.53
N GLN A 119 -10.97 -12.49 -20.85
CA GLN A 119 -10.99 -12.49 -19.40
C GLN A 119 -9.66 -13.10 -18.92
N PRO A 120 -8.91 -12.43 -18.04
CA PRO A 120 -7.71 -13.02 -17.48
C PRO A 120 -8.13 -14.31 -16.76
N THR A 121 -7.40 -15.39 -17.02
CA THR A 121 -7.63 -16.66 -16.32
C THR A 121 -7.42 -16.44 -14.81
N LEU A 122 -8.08 -17.23 -13.97
CA LEU A 122 -7.86 -17.18 -12.51
C LEU A 122 -6.35 -17.23 -12.18
N PHE A 123 -5.61 -18.11 -12.87
CA PHE A 123 -4.16 -18.20 -12.75
C PHE A 123 -3.41 -16.90 -13.10
N ALA A 124 -3.83 -16.18 -14.15
CA ALA A 124 -3.22 -14.90 -14.50
C ALA A 124 -3.55 -13.79 -13.50
N GLN A 125 -4.74 -13.82 -12.91
CA GLN A 125 -5.16 -12.90 -11.85
C GLN A 125 -4.35 -13.16 -10.57
N ASP A 126 -4.24 -14.41 -10.14
CA ASP A 126 -3.47 -14.80 -8.95
C ASP A 126 -2.00 -14.38 -9.08
N GLN A 127 -1.38 -14.59 -10.24
CA GLN A 127 -0.02 -14.14 -10.49
C GLN A 127 0.13 -12.62 -10.48
N ALA A 128 -0.83 -11.88 -11.02
CA ALA A 128 -0.78 -10.41 -11.01
C ALA A 128 -0.90 -9.88 -9.59
N GLN A 129 -1.80 -10.45 -8.79
CA GLN A 129 -1.98 -10.12 -7.39
C GLN A 129 -0.75 -10.48 -6.56
N ALA A 130 -0.13 -11.65 -6.79
CA ALA A 130 1.11 -12.05 -6.13
C ALA A 130 2.23 -11.03 -6.40
N ARG A 131 2.47 -10.68 -7.68
CA ARG A 131 3.47 -9.66 -8.04
C ARG A 131 3.17 -8.30 -7.39
N GLN A 132 1.91 -7.90 -7.34
CA GLN A 132 1.54 -6.64 -6.72
C GLN A 132 1.80 -6.67 -5.21
N SER A 133 1.44 -7.75 -4.53
CA SER A 133 1.71 -7.92 -3.10
C SER A 133 3.20 -7.96 -2.78
N GLU A 134 4.02 -8.55 -3.66
CA GLU A 134 5.48 -8.57 -3.53
C GLU A 134 6.06 -7.16 -3.66
N LEU A 135 5.60 -6.37 -4.62
CA LEU A 135 6.03 -4.99 -4.81
C LEU A 135 5.63 -4.09 -3.62
N GLU A 136 4.40 -4.25 -3.12
CA GLU A 136 3.92 -3.53 -1.95
C GLU A 136 4.73 -3.89 -0.70
N ALA A 137 4.99 -5.19 -0.48
CA ALA A 137 5.82 -5.66 0.64
C ALA A 137 7.27 -5.17 0.55
N GLU A 138 7.86 -5.13 -0.64
CA GLU A 138 9.21 -4.60 -0.85
C GLU A 138 9.28 -3.09 -0.56
N HIS A 139 8.28 -2.32 -1.04
CA HIS A 139 8.21 -0.89 -0.75
C HIS A 139 8.06 -0.62 0.75
N GLU A 140 7.19 -1.37 1.44
CA GLU A 140 7.02 -1.25 2.89
C GLU A 140 8.32 -1.57 3.65
N ARG A 141 9.05 -2.61 3.24
CA ARG A 141 10.36 -2.97 3.81
C ARG A 141 11.38 -1.84 3.64
N GLN A 142 11.47 -1.26 2.44
CA GLN A 142 12.38 -0.15 2.17
C GLN A 142 12.04 1.10 3.00
N GLU A 143 10.75 1.41 3.15
CA GLU A 143 10.34 2.52 4.01
C GLU A 143 10.69 2.29 5.48
N LEU A 144 10.47 1.08 6.00
CA LEU A 144 10.81 0.71 7.38
C LEU A 144 12.32 0.79 7.61
N GLU A 145 13.13 0.26 6.68
CA GLU A 145 14.58 0.36 6.74
C GLU A 145 15.04 1.82 6.73
N ALA A 146 14.52 2.66 5.83
CA ALA A 146 14.84 4.08 5.78
C ALA A 146 14.44 4.82 7.06
N LYS A 147 13.26 4.55 7.62
CA LYS A 147 12.80 5.12 8.90
C LYS A 147 13.71 4.72 10.05
N THR A 148 14.08 3.43 10.15
CA THR A 148 14.97 2.95 11.20
C THR A 148 16.40 3.48 11.06
N ALA A 149 16.93 3.58 9.84
CA ALA A 149 18.24 4.16 9.56
C ALA A 149 18.27 5.66 9.91
N ASN A 150 17.23 6.42 9.56
CA ASN A 150 17.11 7.82 9.92
C ASN A 150 17.04 8.03 11.44
N ARG A 151 16.26 7.22 12.15
CA ARG A 151 16.20 7.26 13.62
C ARG A 151 17.57 6.98 14.22
N ARG A 152 18.25 5.91 13.81
CA ARG A 152 19.62 5.59 14.28
C ARG A 152 20.61 6.72 14.00
N LYS A 153 20.52 7.38 12.86
CA LYS A 153 21.38 8.52 12.50
C LYS A 153 21.09 9.74 13.38
N ALA A 154 19.82 10.04 13.65
CA ALA A 154 19.40 11.11 14.54
C ALA A 154 19.86 10.85 15.99
N ASP A 155 19.63 9.64 16.49
CA ASP A 155 20.06 9.20 17.82
C ASP A 155 21.58 9.31 17.94
N SER A 156 22.33 8.78 16.96
CA SER A 156 23.80 8.90 16.95
C SER A 156 24.28 10.36 16.86
N ALA A 157 23.58 11.24 16.16
CA ALA A 157 23.95 12.66 16.11
C ALA A 157 23.70 13.35 17.46
N HIS A 158 22.58 13.02 18.11
CA HIS A 158 22.24 13.53 19.44
C HIS A 158 23.26 13.09 20.50
N GLU A 159 23.61 11.81 20.52
CA GLU A 159 24.65 11.25 21.41
C GLU A 159 25.99 11.99 21.25
N LYS A 160 26.43 12.18 20.00
CA LYS A 160 27.70 12.88 19.72
C LYS A 160 27.65 14.33 20.18
N ALA A 161 26.56 15.03 19.89
CA ALA A 161 26.38 16.41 20.31
C ALA A 161 26.37 16.55 21.83
N ALA A 162 25.73 15.64 22.55
CA ALA A 162 25.70 15.64 24.02
C ALA A 162 27.09 15.44 24.64
N ILE A 163 27.86 14.46 24.14
CA ILE A 163 29.24 14.24 24.59
C ILE A 163 30.10 15.47 24.33
N MET A 164 30.11 15.97 23.09
CA MET A 164 30.96 17.11 22.74
C MET A 164 30.58 18.37 23.53
N ALA A 165 29.29 18.68 23.64
CA ALA A 165 28.82 19.83 24.43
C ALA A 165 29.26 19.74 25.90
N PHE A 166 29.30 18.55 26.48
CA PHE A 166 29.77 18.36 27.86
C PHE A 166 31.27 18.51 27.99
N ILE A 167 32.06 17.88 27.11
CA ILE A 167 33.53 17.95 27.13
C ILE A 167 34.03 19.38 26.82
N ASP A 168 33.41 20.05 25.84
CA ASP A 168 33.77 21.41 25.44
C ASP A 168 33.38 22.44 26.51
N GLY A 169 32.32 22.15 27.30
CA GLY A 169 31.86 22.99 28.41
C GLY A 169 32.73 22.93 29.67
N GLN A 170 33.71 22.02 29.75
CA GLN A 170 34.61 21.93 30.91
C GLN A 170 35.82 22.87 30.78
N PRO A 171 36.35 23.39 31.91
CA PRO A 171 37.67 23.99 31.97
C PRO A 171 38.76 23.03 31.45
N GLU A 172 39.86 23.58 30.93
CA GLU A 172 40.94 22.79 30.33
C GLU A 172 41.51 21.73 31.29
N GLU A 173 41.69 22.07 32.56
CA GLU A 173 42.18 21.12 33.58
C GLU A 173 41.21 19.97 33.80
N GLU A 174 39.91 20.26 33.90
CA GLU A 174 38.86 19.25 34.07
C GLU A 174 38.70 18.38 32.82
N ARG A 175 38.86 18.96 31.62
CA ARG A 175 38.87 18.22 30.36
C ARG A 175 40.01 17.20 30.32
N GLN A 176 41.23 17.60 30.68
CA GLN A 176 42.39 16.71 30.71
C GLN A 176 42.21 15.60 31.75
N ALA A 177 41.64 15.91 32.91
CA ALA A 177 41.30 14.91 33.92
C ALA A 177 40.27 13.88 33.42
N LEU A 178 39.23 14.35 32.71
CA LEU A 178 38.21 13.47 32.11
C LEU A 178 38.79 12.58 31.00
N GLU A 179 39.67 13.12 30.14
CA GLU A 179 40.32 12.34 29.10
C GLU A 179 41.24 11.26 29.67
N GLN A 180 42.00 11.59 30.71
CA GLN A 180 42.86 10.64 31.39
C GLN A 180 42.03 9.55 32.10
N GLY A 181 41.00 9.93 32.85
CA GLY A 181 40.10 8.98 33.51
C GLY A 181 39.37 8.08 32.53
N PHE A 182 38.99 8.60 31.36
CA PHE A 182 38.37 7.78 30.32
C PHE A 182 39.37 6.83 29.65
N ARG A 183 40.63 7.22 29.45
CA ARG A 183 41.69 6.30 28.98
C ARG A 183 41.87 5.12 29.94
N GLU A 184 41.86 5.40 31.24
CA GLU A 184 41.93 4.37 32.28
C GLU A 184 40.69 3.47 32.25
N HIS A 185 39.50 4.04 32.08
CA HIS A 185 38.26 3.29 31.89
C HIS A 185 38.34 2.36 30.67
N LEU A 186 38.79 2.86 29.51
CA LEU A 186 38.97 2.05 28.30
C LEU A 186 40.00 0.92 28.49
N ALA A 187 41.07 1.17 29.24
CA ALA A 187 42.10 0.16 29.55
C ALA A 187 41.61 -0.90 30.55
N ALA A 188 40.73 -0.52 31.48
CA ALA A 188 40.11 -1.43 32.44
C ALA A 188 39.01 -2.31 31.83
N ARG A 189 38.39 -1.85 30.74
CA ARG A 189 37.36 -2.60 30.00
C ARG A 189 38.01 -3.59 29.04
N ALA A 190 37.34 -4.72 28.79
CA ALA A 190 37.78 -5.74 27.83
C ALA A 190 37.58 -5.31 26.36
N ILE A 191 37.88 -4.04 26.03
CA ILE A 191 37.76 -3.49 24.69
C ILE A 191 38.99 -3.91 23.88
N PRO A 192 38.85 -4.29 22.60
CA PRO A 192 40.00 -4.62 21.78
C PRO A 192 41.01 -3.47 21.73
N ALA A 193 42.28 -3.78 21.98
CA ALA A 193 43.35 -2.78 22.11
C ALA A 193 43.48 -1.85 20.88
N PHE A 194 43.14 -2.33 19.69
CA PHE A 194 43.14 -1.51 18.47
C PHE A 194 42.02 -0.45 18.45
N VAL A 195 40.91 -0.69 19.14
CA VAL A 195 39.81 0.29 19.30
C VAL A 195 40.21 1.33 20.33
N ALA A 196 40.72 0.91 21.48
CA ALA A 196 41.18 1.83 22.53
C ALA A 196 42.26 2.81 22.03
N LYS A 197 43.18 2.35 21.17
CA LYS A 197 44.22 3.19 20.54
C LYS A 197 43.69 4.29 19.63
N ARG A 198 42.42 4.24 19.19
CA ARG A 198 41.79 5.30 18.38
C ARG A 198 41.33 6.49 19.22
N PHE A 199 41.36 6.38 20.55
CA PHE A 199 41.05 7.48 21.44
C PHE A 199 42.28 8.36 21.67
N GLU A 200 42.23 9.59 21.15
CA GLU A 200 43.31 10.59 21.26
C GLU A 200 42.91 11.79 22.12
N GLY A 201 41.61 12.00 22.36
CA GLY A 201 41.01 13.18 22.99
C GLY A 201 40.13 13.95 22.01
N GLY A 202 39.43 14.99 22.49
CA GLY A 202 38.60 15.88 21.67
C GLY A 202 37.54 15.18 20.81
N LEU A 203 37.67 15.21 19.48
CA LEU A 203 36.65 14.58 18.60
C LEU A 203 36.63 13.04 18.68
N SER A 204 37.71 12.41 19.16
CA SER A 204 37.80 10.95 19.22
C SER A 204 36.84 10.30 20.21
N TRP A 205 36.29 11.06 21.16
CA TRP A 205 35.21 10.63 22.05
C TRP A 205 33.99 10.08 21.28
N CYS A 206 33.80 10.55 20.04
CA CYS A 206 32.62 10.28 19.22
C CYS A 206 32.91 9.54 17.90
N SER A 207 34.19 9.31 17.57
CA SER A 207 34.62 8.84 16.26
C SER A 207 34.30 7.37 15.98
N ASP A 208 34.37 6.52 17.01
CA ASP A 208 34.10 5.09 16.91
C ASP A 208 32.82 4.75 17.69
N PRO A 209 31.88 3.94 17.15
CA PRO A 209 30.66 3.56 17.86
C PRO A 209 30.92 2.88 19.20
N ILE A 210 32.00 2.10 19.33
CA ILE A 210 32.36 1.41 20.57
C ILE A 210 32.88 2.41 21.61
N ILE A 211 33.77 3.32 21.19
CA ILE A 211 34.27 4.40 22.07
C ILE A 211 33.12 5.29 22.52
N ARG A 212 32.20 5.64 21.61
CA ARG A 212 31.03 6.46 21.92
C ARG A 212 30.13 5.79 22.96
N ALA A 213 29.86 4.50 22.81
CA ALA A 213 29.05 3.75 23.77
C ALA A 213 29.68 3.75 25.18
N GLU A 214 31.00 3.57 25.24
CA GLU A 214 31.75 3.60 26.51
C GLU A 214 31.82 5.02 27.09
N ALA A 215 31.92 6.05 26.25
CA ALA A 215 31.87 7.44 26.68
C ALA A 215 30.53 7.78 27.34
N LEU A 216 29.41 7.37 26.74
CA LEU A 216 28.07 7.57 27.32
C LEU A 216 27.94 6.86 28.68
N ALA A 217 28.46 5.64 28.80
CA ALA A 217 28.47 4.90 30.06
C ALA A 217 29.34 5.56 31.14
N TYR A 218 30.56 5.97 30.78
CA TYR A 218 31.51 6.61 31.68
C TYR A 218 30.99 7.97 32.18
N LEU A 219 30.51 8.82 31.26
CA LEU A 219 29.97 10.13 31.61
C LEU A 219 28.66 10.02 32.40
N GLY A 220 27.81 9.04 32.10
CA GLY A 220 26.61 8.74 32.90
C GLY A 220 26.93 8.27 34.33
N ALA A 221 28.05 7.57 34.53
CA ALA A 221 28.49 7.16 35.86
C ALA A 221 29.02 8.34 36.70
N ILE A 222 29.64 9.33 36.05
CA ILE A 222 30.18 10.52 36.71
C ILE A 222 29.10 11.57 36.94
N ARG A 223 28.11 11.65 36.04
CA ARG A 223 27.00 12.60 36.11
C ARG A 223 25.67 11.88 35.83
N PRO A 224 24.84 11.65 36.87
CA PRO A 224 23.56 10.96 36.72
C PRO A 224 22.58 11.65 35.76
N ASP A 225 22.69 12.98 35.60
CA ASP A 225 21.84 13.78 34.71
C ASP A 225 22.31 13.75 33.23
N PHE A 226 23.40 13.06 32.93
CA PHE A 226 23.93 12.95 31.58
C PHE A 226 23.07 11.98 30.74
N PRO A 227 22.76 12.30 29.47
CA PRO A 227 21.90 11.44 28.65
C PRO A 227 22.48 10.03 28.56
N THR A 228 21.75 9.07 29.12
CA THR A 228 22.08 7.65 29.07
C THR A 228 21.42 7.02 27.87
N VAL A 229 22.14 6.13 27.19
CA VAL A 229 21.56 5.29 26.14
C VAL A 229 20.63 4.29 26.83
N THR A 230 19.32 4.48 26.68
CA THR A 230 18.40 3.34 26.79
C THR A 230 18.80 2.35 25.70
N ALA A 231 19.38 1.23 26.12
CA ALA A 231 19.68 0.12 25.24
C ALA A 231 18.43 -0.19 24.38
N PRO A 232 18.57 -0.43 23.07
CA PRO A 232 17.44 -0.88 22.28
C PRO A 232 16.88 -2.14 22.94
N ASP A 233 15.59 -2.12 23.25
CA ASP A 233 14.89 -3.27 23.80
C ASP A 233 15.00 -4.44 22.81
N ILE A 234 15.92 -5.35 23.11
CA ILE A 234 16.22 -6.54 22.29
C ILE A 234 15.19 -7.65 22.58
N SER A 235 14.20 -7.41 23.45
CA SER A 235 13.22 -8.42 23.86
C SER A 235 12.21 -8.78 22.77
N ASN A 236 12.07 -7.96 21.72
CA ASN A 236 11.03 -8.17 20.70
C ASN A 236 11.50 -8.84 19.39
N ARG A 237 12.49 -9.75 19.46
CA ARG A 237 12.95 -10.58 18.32
C ARG A 237 12.51 -12.05 18.38
N GLY A 238 11.61 -12.41 19.30
CA GLY A 238 11.25 -13.81 19.59
C GLY A 238 9.88 -14.31 19.12
N GLU A 239 8.97 -13.48 18.60
CA GLU A 239 7.57 -13.90 18.38
C GLU A 239 7.05 -13.75 16.94
N ALA A 240 7.86 -14.15 15.95
CA ALA A 240 7.39 -14.13 14.56
C ALA A 240 7.84 -15.34 13.73
N LEU A 241 7.84 -16.56 14.29
CA LEU A 241 8.02 -17.81 13.52
C LEU A 241 7.25 -19.03 14.09
N GLN A 242 6.16 -18.84 14.82
CA GLN A 242 5.27 -19.94 15.22
C GLN A 242 3.85 -19.70 14.71
N GLY A 243 3.59 -20.11 13.47
CA GLY A 243 2.27 -19.96 12.87
C GLY A 243 2.16 -20.47 11.43
N MET A 244 2.96 -21.48 11.05
CA MET A 244 2.77 -22.21 9.78
C MET A 244 3.15 -23.67 9.99
N ASP A 245 2.35 -24.38 10.79
CA ASP A 245 2.18 -25.83 10.67
C ASP A 245 0.87 -26.20 11.36
N GLY A 246 -0.13 -26.60 10.57
CA GLY A 246 -1.40 -27.16 11.05
C GLY A 246 -2.63 -26.67 10.29
N GLY A 247 -3.05 -27.42 9.27
CA GLY A 247 -4.33 -27.25 8.57
C GLY A 247 -4.33 -27.82 7.17
#